data_AF-A0A090X0T2-F1
#
_entry.id   AF-A0A090X0T2-F1
#
_cell.length_a   1.000
_cell.length_b   1.000
_cell.length_c   1.000
_cell.angle_alpha   90.00
_cell.angle_beta   90.00
_cell.angle_gamma   90.00
#
_symmetry.space_group_name_H-M   'P 1'
#
loop_
_entity.id
_entity.type
_entity.pdbx_description
1 polymer ?
#
loop_
_entity_poly.entity_id
_entity_poly.type
_entity_poly.pdbx_seq_one_letter_code
_entity_poly.pdbx_strand_id
1 'polypeptide(L)'
;MVQFFLHLIKKRKSVNKRKASAATSESDKERFRANRVASEKVKTERKAQFEAEAKAKEEAKQLAEAPSETEEVADIEEKQAEVEEVTEEVEVDANAEELAKAQQEADAKAKAEELARAQQAADAKAKAEELARAQQAADAKAKADELAKAQQAADAKAKAEELAKADAVAKNQIENSSRAEEIVEAIGNAPMDVATQSMIDLTKLTDESKIIQEDLLSRLNEKMASKQKDLDELKQENDLRDQGIVSAPKPFKSVTAENAALEALKADVENVITNRDEKIKEIEKLYNERRKKVKSKQDPVNVIYLDAIELLYKEQQEAKRAQERLVSTLEDIKIATDIERKRRIKKANYDNEDDRYNKDRAALNYIKESTAVSAEPLTESDFDFGDVQSNIQIVKNVAKAESGYYMVIAVHADEAQRDAFLTKAVAAGQSNIDFFYDVTSSKYFIYSQKFDYIETASRALKNKNNAPYNSKMSMVRIEN
;
A
#
# COMPACT_ATOMS: atom_id res chain seq x y z
N MET A 1 -12.51 -78.70 4.05
CA MET A 1 -12.74 -78.54 2.60
C MET A 1 -12.82 -77.06 2.31
N VAL A 2 -11.95 -76.60 1.43
CA VAL A 2 -11.52 -75.23 1.11
C VAL A 2 -12.66 -74.39 0.49
N GLN A 3 -12.79 -73.11 0.85
CA GLN A 3 -12.64 -71.98 -0.10
C GLN A 3 -12.63 -70.57 0.53
N PHE A 4 -11.48 -69.92 0.32
CA PHE A 4 -11.14 -68.47 0.29
C PHE A 4 -12.07 -67.69 -0.69
N PHE A 5 -12.21 -66.36 -0.78
CA PHE A 5 -11.81 -65.11 -0.10
C PHE A 5 -12.53 -63.99 -0.90
N LEU A 6 -12.94 -62.87 -0.28
CA LEU A 6 -12.50 -61.52 -0.69
C LEU A 6 -13.08 -60.41 0.22
N HIS A 7 -12.14 -59.57 0.66
CA HIS A 7 -12.16 -58.31 1.41
C HIS A 7 -13.02 -57.18 0.79
N LEU A 8 -13.34 -56.02 1.39
CA LEU A 8 -13.36 -55.39 2.74
C LEU A 8 -13.84 -53.94 2.43
N ILE A 9 -14.68 -53.26 3.22
CA ILE A 9 -14.33 -52.08 4.05
C ILE A 9 -15.61 -51.49 4.69
N LYS A 10 -15.42 -51.01 5.93
CA LYS A 10 -16.38 -50.78 7.02
C LYS A 10 -17.19 -49.48 6.97
N LYS A 11 -18.34 -49.56 7.66
CA LYS A 11 -19.40 -48.56 7.92
C LYS A 11 -19.10 -47.56 9.06
N ARG A 12 -19.68 -46.36 8.89
CA ARG A 12 -20.38 -45.45 9.86
C ARG A 12 -19.58 -44.65 10.91
N LYS A 13 -19.87 -43.33 10.99
CA LYS A 13 -20.75 -42.70 12.01
C LYS A 13 -20.93 -41.18 11.78
N SER A 14 -22.19 -40.72 11.80
CA SER A 14 -22.56 -39.31 11.98
C SER A 14 -22.72 -38.99 13.46
N VAL A 15 -22.35 -37.78 13.89
CA VAL A 15 -22.64 -37.27 15.24
C VAL A 15 -23.18 -35.84 15.15
N ASN A 16 -24.35 -35.69 15.75
CA ASN A 16 -25.17 -34.50 15.89
C ASN A 16 -24.61 -33.62 17.04
N LYS A 17 -24.45 -32.31 16.83
CA LYS A 17 -24.12 -31.33 17.88
C LYS A 17 -25.41 -30.77 18.49
N ARG A 18 -25.64 -30.99 19.79
CA ARG A 18 -26.53 -30.17 20.62
C ARG A 18 -25.77 -29.68 21.86
N LYS A 19 -25.87 -28.36 22.09
CA LYS A 19 -25.35 -27.64 23.26
C LYS A 19 -26.12 -28.03 24.53
N ALA A 20 -25.41 -28.22 25.64
CA ALA A 20 -25.95 -28.11 26.99
C ALA A 20 -24.90 -27.45 27.90
N SER A 21 -25.29 -26.36 28.55
CA SER A 21 -24.53 -25.60 29.55
C SER A 21 -24.60 -26.31 30.91
N ALA A 22 -23.46 -26.49 31.58
CA ALA A 22 -23.41 -26.94 32.97
C ALA A 22 -22.57 -25.95 33.79
N ALA A 23 -23.20 -25.29 34.75
CA ALA A 23 -22.57 -24.48 35.78
C ALA A 23 -21.85 -25.41 36.78
N THR A 24 -20.56 -25.17 37.02
CA THR A 24 -19.75 -25.91 38.00
C THR A 24 -19.83 -25.27 39.39
N SER A 25 -20.02 -26.12 40.40
CA SER A 25 -20.24 -25.70 41.80
C SER A 25 -18.96 -25.15 42.44
N GLU A 26 -19.12 -24.30 43.45
CA GLU A 26 -18.02 -23.69 44.21
C GLU A 26 -17.13 -24.73 44.93
N SER A 27 -17.69 -25.91 45.23
CA SER A 27 -16.96 -27.06 45.81
C SER A 27 -15.93 -27.69 44.87
N ASP A 28 -16.14 -27.60 43.54
CA ASP A 28 -15.21 -28.13 42.56
C ASP A 28 -13.98 -27.21 42.42
N LYS A 29 -14.17 -25.89 42.60
CA LYS A 29 -13.09 -24.90 42.54
C LYS A 29 -12.12 -25.01 43.73
N GLU A 30 -12.60 -25.40 44.91
CA GLU A 30 -11.76 -25.66 46.08
C GLU A 30 -10.93 -26.94 45.96
N ARG A 31 -11.49 -28.01 45.39
CA ARG A 31 -10.75 -29.25 45.11
C ARG A 31 -9.60 -29.04 44.12
N PHE A 32 -9.80 -28.20 43.09
CA PHE A 32 -8.72 -27.85 42.15
C PHE A 32 -7.62 -26.99 42.80
N ARG A 33 -7.95 -26.12 43.75
CA ARG A 33 -6.96 -25.31 44.48
C ARG A 33 -6.12 -26.16 45.45
N ALA A 34 -6.75 -27.08 46.19
CA ALA A 34 -6.05 -27.99 47.10
C ALA A 34 -5.08 -28.94 46.35
N ASN A 35 -5.49 -29.44 45.18
CA ASN A 35 -4.66 -30.35 44.39
C ASN A 35 -3.46 -29.62 43.72
N ARG A 36 -3.62 -28.34 43.39
CA ARG A 36 -2.52 -27.50 42.85
C ARG A 36 -1.43 -27.24 43.89
N VAL A 37 -1.82 -26.93 45.13
CA VAL A 37 -0.88 -26.69 46.25
C VAL A 37 -0.13 -27.98 46.65
N ALA A 38 -0.80 -29.13 46.60
CA ALA A 38 -0.15 -30.43 46.82
C ALA A 38 0.88 -30.75 45.72
N SER A 39 0.58 -30.43 44.45
CA SER A 39 1.49 -30.65 43.32
C SER A 39 2.74 -29.75 43.33
N GLU A 40 2.62 -28.53 43.87
CA GLU A 40 3.75 -27.61 44.02
C GLU A 40 4.68 -28.01 45.17
N LYS A 41 4.14 -28.47 46.30
CA LYS A 41 4.96 -28.99 47.42
C LYS A 41 5.80 -30.20 47.03
N VAL A 42 5.24 -31.14 46.25
CA VAL A 42 5.97 -32.31 45.75
C VAL A 42 7.08 -31.93 44.75
N LYS A 43 6.88 -30.86 43.97
CA LYS A 43 7.91 -30.35 43.05
C LYS A 43 9.05 -29.64 43.79
N THR A 44 8.76 -28.92 44.86
CA THR A 44 9.79 -28.25 45.68
C THR A 44 10.61 -29.24 46.49
N GLU A 45 10.01 -30.31 47.03
CA GLU A 45 10.73 -31.36 47.77
C GLU A 45 11.66 -32.19 46.87
N ARG A 46 11.23 -32.50 45.63
CA ARG A 46 12.10 -33.19 44.66
C ARG A 46 13.29 -32.35 44.19
N LYS A 47 13.13 -31.02 44.10
CA LYS A 47 14.22 -30.13 43.73
C LYS A 47 15.27 -30.03 44.86
N ALA A 48 14.82 -29.99 46.11
CA ALA A 48 15.70 -30.02 47.28
C ALA A 48 16.47 -31.34 47.44
N GLN A 49 15.86 -32.49 47.12
CA GLN A 49 16.56 -33.78 47.11
C GLN A 49 17.64 -33.87 46.02
N PHE A 50 17.38 -33.36 44.81
CA PHE A 50 18.35 -33.40 43.72
C PHE A 50 19.56 -32.48 43.96
N GLU A 51 19.35 -31.33 44.60
CA GLU A 51 20.44 -30.42 44.99
C GLU A 51 21.27 -30.97 46.17
N ALA A 52 20.67 -31.74 47.08
CA ALA A 52 21.38 -32.42 48.17
C ALA A 52 22.23 -33.61 47.66
N GLU A 53 21.72 -34.40 46.70
CA GLU A 53 22.44 -35.52 46.10
C GLU A 53 23.62 -35.04 45.22
N ALA A 54 23.47 -33.91 44.54
CA ALA A 54 24.56 -33.28 43.77
C ALA A 54 25.72 -32.83 44.69
N LYS A 55 25.41 -32.20 45.84
CA LYS A 55 26.42 -31.79 46.83
C LYS A 55 27.14 -32.99 47.48
N ALA A 56 26.42 -34.06 47.79
CA ALA A 56 27.03 -35.27 48.35
C ALA A 56 27.98 -35.98 47.36
N LYS A 57 27.70 -35.91 46.05
CA LYS A 57 28.60 -36.44 45.01
C LYS A 57 29.85 -35.58 44.78
N GLU A 58 29.77 -34.28 45.02
CA GLU A 58 30.89 -33.35 44.88
C GLU A 58 31.83 -33.44 46.09
N GLU A 59 31.30 -33.61 47.31
CA GLU A 59 32.09 -33.89 48.52
C GLU A 59 32.77 -35.27 48.49
N ALA A 60 32.12 -36.29 47.91
CA ALA A 60 32.74 -37.63 47.74
C ALA A 60 33.88 -37.65 46.72
N LYS A 61 33.92 -36.69 45.79
CA LYS A 61 34.98 -36.58 44.77
C LYS A 61 36.21 -35.80 45.27
N GLN A 62 36.05 -34.96 46.29
CA GLN A 62 37.14 -34.19 46.92
C GLN A 62 37.89 -34.95 48.01
N LEU A 63 37.40 -36.13 48.44
CA LEU A 63 38.05 -36.96 49.47
C LEU A 63 38.93 -38.09 48.91
N ALA A 64 39.13 -38.17 47.59
CA ALA A 64 39.89 -39.23 46.92
C ALA A 64 41.24 -38.78 46.32
N GLU A 65 41.62 -37.51 46.50
CA GLU A 65 42.88 -36.96 45.97
C GLU A 65 43.57 -36.09 47.03
N ALA A 66 44.34 -36.71 47.94
CA ALA A 66 45.48 -36.11 48.61
C ALA A 66 46.35 -37.19 49.30
N PRO A 67 47.69 -37.10 49.22
CA PRO A 67 48.63 -38.16 49.59
C PRO A 67 48.97 -38.15 51.09
N SER A 68 49.39 -39.29 51.65
CA SER A 68 50.01 -39.38 52.97
C SER A 68 51.36 -40.07 52.89
N GLU A 69 52.42 -39.31 53.17
CA GLU A 69 53.78 -39.76 53.47
C GLU A 69 53.84 -40.51 54.81
N THR A 70 54.75 -41.49 54.97
CA THR A 70 55.88 -41.49 55.95
C THR A 70 56.57 -42.86 56.11
N GLU A 71 57.90 -42.82 55.92
CA GLU A 71 59.03 -43.50 56.57
C GLU A 71 58.97 -44.98 57.04
N GLU A 72 59.93 -45.79 56.58
CA GLU A 72 60.87 -46.54 57.47
C GLU A 72 62.10 -47.11 56.70
N VAL A 73 63.29 -46.63 57.10
CA VAL A 73 64.63 -47.26 57.22
C VAL A 73 65.03 -48.50 56.38
N ALA A 74 66.17 -48.39 55.67
CA ALA A 74 67.48 -48.97 56.04
C ALA A 74 68.39 -49.28 54.82
N ASP A 75 69.61 -48.74 54.87
CA ASP A 75 70.89 -49.17 54.29
C ASP A 75 70.91 -50.19 53.12
N ILE A 76 71.56 -49.80 52.01
CA ILE A 76 72.89 -50.30 51.61
C ILE A 76 73.35 -49.56 50.36
N GLU A 77 74.54 -48.98 50.47
CA GLU A 77 75.34 -48.42 49.39
C GLU A 77 75.60 -49.42 48.26
N GLU A 78 75.81 -48.84 47.07
CA GLU A 78 76.63 -49.39 45.98
C GLU A 78 75.94 -50.36 45.00
N LYS A 79 75.50 -49.77 43.88
CA LYS A 79 75.66 -50.21 42.47
C LYS A 79 74.37 -50.03 41.68
N GLN A 80 74.41 -49.09 40.74
CA GLN A 80 73.97 -49.19 39.33
C GLN A 80 73.32 -47.89 38.86
N ALA A 81 74.19 -46.93 38.49
CA ALA A 81 73.85 -45.88 37.56
C ALA A 81 73.84 -46.48 36.14
N GLU A 82 72.72 -47.06 35.69
CA GLU A 82 72.49 -47.33 34.25
C GLU A 82 71.05 -47.75 33.89
N VAL A 83 69.97 -47.22 34.47
CA VAL A 83 68.62 -47.36 33.85
C VAL A 83 67.70 -46.20 34.29
N GLU A 84 67.96 -44.98 33.84
CA GLU A 84 67.03 -43.86 34.07
C GLU A 84 67.11 -42.81 32.94
N GLU A 85 67.06 -43.26 31.68
CA GLU A 85 66.96 -42.36 30.52
C GLU A 85 66.10 -42.93 29.38
N VAL A 86 65.07 -43.76 29.66
CA VAL A 86 64.20 -44.26 28.57
C VAL A 86 62.70 -44.38 28.95
N THR A 87 62.23 -43.85 30.09
CA THR A 87 60.83 -44.07 30.51
C THR A 87 59.99 -42.82 30.81
N GLU A 88 60.51 -41.60 30.69
CA GLU A 88 59.69 -40.37 30.81
C GLU A 88 59.34 -39.67 29.48
N GLU A 89 59.96 -40.05 28.35
CA GLU A 89 59.68 -39.39 27.05
C GLU A 89 58.50 -40.03 26.27
N VAL A 90 58.00 -41.21 26.68
CA VAL A 90 56.96 -41.95 25.92
C VAL A 90 55.53 -41.72 26.47
N GLU A 91 55.37 -41.34 27.74
CA GLU A 91 54.02 -41.13 28.33
C GLU A 91 53.45 -39.72 28.13
N VAL A 92 54.29 -38.72 27.82
CA VAL A 92 53.86 -37.34 27.60
C VAL A 92 53.33 -37.12 26.16
N ASP A 93 53.87 -37.83 25.17
CA ASP A 93 53.43 -37.73 23.76
C ASP A 93 52.13 -38.50 23.48
N ALA A 94 51.91 -39.65 24.12
CA ALA A 94 50.70 -40.45 23.92
C ALA A 94 49.42 -39.76 24.42
N ASN A 95 49.51 -39.00 25.52
CA ASN A 95 48.38 -38.33 26.16
C ASN A 95 47.98 -37.03 25.42
N ALA A 96 48.95 -36.35 24.78
CA ALA A 96 48.70 -35.16 23.97
C ALA A 96 48.01 -35.48 22.63
N GLU A 97 48.35 -36.61 22.01
CA GLU A 97 47.75 -37.05 20.74
C GLU A 97 46.29 -37.53 20.91
N GLU A 98 45.98 -38.18 22.04
CA GLU A 98 44.62 -38.63 22.36
C GLU A 98 43.69 -37.44 22.66
N LEU A 99 44.19 -36.40 23.35
CA LEU A 99 43.45 -35.16 23.59
C LEU A 99 43.17 -34.38 22.29
N ALA A 100 44.13 -34.34 21.37
CA ALA A 100 43.99 -33.66 20.08
C ALA A 100 42.97 -34.35 19.15
N LYS A 101 42.92 -35.69 19.15
CA LYS A 101 41.91 -36.46 18.42
C LYS A 101 40.50 -36.27 19.00
N ALA A 102 40.38 -36.27 20.33
CA ALA A 102 39.11 -36.01 21.01
C ALA A 102 38.56 -34.59 20.71
N GLN A 103 39.44 -33.58 20.64
CA GLN A 103 39.06 -32.21 20.30
C GLN A 103 38.59 -32.10 18.84
N GLN A 104 39.29 -32.76 17.90
CA GLN A 104 38.89 -32.76 16.48
C GLN A 104 37.55 -33.47 16.24
N GLU A 105 37.27 -34.58 16.93
CA GLU A 105 35.98 -35.25 16.84
C GLU A 105 34.84 -34.42 17.43
N ALA A 106 35.09 -33.70 18.54
CA ALA A 106 34.12 -32.79 19.13
C ALA A 106 33.79 -31.61 18.19
N ASP A 107 34.81 -30.99 17.59
CA ASP A 107 34.64 -29.88 16.64
C ASP A 107 33.95 -30.33 15.34
N ALA A 108 34.26 -31.53 14.85
CA ALA A 108 33.60 -32.10 13.68
C ALA A 108 32.11 -32.38 13.95
N LYS A 109 31.79 -32.88 15.15
CA LYS A 109 30.40 -33.14 15.56
C LYS A 109 29.60 -31.85 15.76
N ALA A 110 30.23 -30.80 16.32
CA ALA A 110 29.61 -29.49 16.47
C ALA A 110 29.29 -28.84 15.11
N LYS A 111 30.22 -28.87 14.15
CA LYS A 111 29.98 -28.36 12.78
C LYS A 111 28.89 -29.13 12.03
N ALA A 112 28.83 -30.45 12.20
CA ALA A 112 27.79 -31.28 11.59
C ALA A 112 26.39 -30.95 12.16
N GLU A 113 26.30 -30.70 13.47
CA GLU A 113 25.04 -30.35 14.13
C GLU A 113 24.57 -28.93 13.77
N GLU A 114 25.49 -27.98 13.59
CA GLU A 114 25.19 -26.63 13.11
C GLU A 114 24.68 -26.62 11.66
N LEU A 115 25.31 -27.38 10.76
CA LEU A 115 24.85 -27.58 9.38
C LEU A 115 23.45 -28.20 9.32
N ALA A 116 23.17 -29.21 10.17
CA ALA A 116 21.86 -29.86 10.23
C ALA A 116 20.77 -28.90 10.71
N ARG A 117 21.06 -28.03 11.70
CA ARG A 117 20.11 -26.99 12.15
C ARG A 117 19.89 -25.92 11.08
N ALA A 118 20.92 -25.51 10.36
CA ALA A 118 20.81 -24.56 9.26
C ALA A 118 19.95 -25.09 8.11
N GLN A 119 20.09 -26.37 7.74
CA GLN A 119 19.24 -27.02 6.74
C GLN A 119 17.78 -27.11 7.19
N GLN A 120 17.52 -27.51 8.44
CA GLN A 120 16.14 -27.57 8.96
C GLN A 120 15.47 -26.18 9.00
N ALA A 121 16.22 -25.13 9.33
CA ALA A 121 15.71 -23.77 9.32
C ALA A 121 15.40 -23.27 7.89
N ALA A 122 16.25 -23.62 6.91
CA ALA A 122 16.02 -23.31 5.50
C ALA A 122 14.78 -24.02 4.94
N ASP A 123 14.62 -25.32 5.23
CA ASP A 123 13.47 -26.11 4.79
C ASP A 123 12.15 -25.63 5.43
N ALA A 124 12.19 -25.24 6.70
CA ALA A 124 11.04 -24.67 7.40
C ALA A 124 10.63 -23.31 6.79
N LYS A 125 11.61 -22.47 6.45
CA LYS A 125 11.37 -21.18 5.80
C LYS A 125 10.80 -21.35 4.38
N ALA A 126 11.32 -22.30 3.60
CA ALA A 126 10.84 -22.61 2.27
C ALA A 126 9.38 -23.10 2.27
N LYS A 127 9.03 -24.01 3.20
CA LYS A 127 7.64 -24.48 3.37
C LYS A 127 6.68 -23.39 3.81
N ALA A 128 7.13 -22.47 4.68
CA ALA A 128 6.33 -21.32 5.11
C ALA A 128 6.09 -20.33 3.96
N GLU A 129 7.10 -20.06 3.13
CA GLU A 129 6.97 -19.23 1.93
C GLU A 129 6.05 -19.86 0.88
N GLU A 130 6.11 -21.17 0.68
CA GLU A 130 5.24 -21.88 -0.26
C GLU A 130 3.76 -21.83 0.18
N LEU A 131 3.50 -22.05 1.48
CA LEU A 131 2.15 -21.89 2.06
C LEU A 131 1.64 -20.45 1.94
N ALA A 132 2.49 -19.46 2.21
CA ALA A 132 2.13 -18.05 2.08
C ALA A 132 1.80 -17.67 0.63
N ARG A 133 2.58 -18.15 -0.35
CA ARG A 133 2.28 -17.96 -1.78
C ARG A 133 0.99 -18.66 -2.19
N ALA A 134 0.74 -19.88 -1.72
CA ALA A 134 -0.49 -20.61 -2.03
C ALA A 134 -1.73 -19.90 -1.46
N GLN A 135 -1.63 -19.37 -0.25
CA GLN A 135 -2.70 -18.59 0.39
C GLN A 135 -2.96 -17.28 -0.38
N GLN A 136 -1.91 -16.53 -0.73
CA GLN A 136 -2.03 -15.31 -1.53
C GLN A 136 -2.62 -15.57 -2.92
N ALA A 137 -2.26 -16.68 -3.58
CA ALA A 137 -2.83 -17.07 -4.87
C ALA A 137 -4.32 -17.42 -4.76
N ALA A 138 -4.73 -18.10 -3.67
CA ALA A 138 -6.13 -18.41 -3.41
C ALA A 138 -6.96 -17.15 -3.12
N ASP A 139 -6.45 -16.24 -2.30
CA ASP A 139 -7.11 -14.97 -1.99
C ASP A 139 -7.21 -14.05 -3.22
N ALA A 140 -6.15 -14.00 -4.05
CA ALA A 140 -6.15 -13.27 -5.32
C ALA A 140 -7.20 -13.82 -6.29
N LYS A 141 -7.33 -15.16 -6.37
CA LYS A 141 -8.35 -15.81 -7.20
C LYS A 141 -9.76 -15.54 -6.69
N ALA A 142 -9.99 -15.59 -5.39
CA ALA A 142 -11.30 -15.28 -4.79
C ALA A 142 -11.73 -13.82 -5.05
N LYS A 143 -10.79 -12.87 -4.89
CA LYS A 143 -11.05 -11.45 -5.22
C LYS A 143 -11.27 -11.22 -6.70
N ALA A 144 -10.56 -11.93 -7.58
CA ALA A 144 -10.76 -11.86 -9.03
C ALA A 144 -12.15 -12.40 -9.44
N ASP A 145 -12.59 -13.51 -8.84
CA ASP A 145 -13.94 -14.07 -9.08
C ASP A 145 -15.05 -13.16 -8.55
N GLU A 146 -14.83 -12.50 -7.41
CA GLU A 146 -15.77 -11.51 -6.86
C GLU A 146 -15.86 -10.25 -7.73
N LEU A 147 -14.72 -9.72 -8.19
CA LEU A 147 -14.66 -8.62 -9.16
C LEU A 147 -15.34 -9.00 -10.48
N ALA A 148 -15.12 -10.21 -11.00
CA ALA A 148 -15.75 -10.68 -12.24
C ALA A 148 -17.28 -10.78 -12.10
N LYS A 149 -17.79 -11.26 -10.95
CA LYS A 149 -19.22 -11.27 -10.66
C LYS A 149 -19.80 -9.87 -10.49
N ALA A 150 -19.09 -8.97 -9.82
CA ALA A 150 -19.50 -7.56 -9.69
C ALA A 150 -19.53 -6.86 -11.05
N GLN A 151 -18.54 -7.13 -11.92
CA GLN A 151 -18.49 -6.62 -13.29
C GLN A 151 -19.67 -7.14 -14.12
N GLN A 152 -19.97 -8.44 -14.06
CA GLN A 152 -21.13 -9.01 -14.78
C GLN A 152 -22.47 -8.45 -14.28
N ALA A 153 -22.62 -8.24 -12.96
CA ALA A 153 -23.82 -7.62 -12.41
C ALA A 153 -23.94 -6.15 -12.83
N ALA A 154 -22.83 -5.42 -12.89
CA ALA A 154 -22.80 -4.05 -13.39
C ALA A 154 -23.13 -3.97 -14.88
N ASP A 155 -22.58 -4.87 -15.71
CA ASP A 155 -22.83 -4.91 -17.16
C ASP A 155 -24.29 -5.32 -17.46
N ALA A 156 -24.85 -6.26 -16.69
CA ALA A 156 -26.26 -6.64 -16.81
C ALA A 156 -27.19 -5.49 -16.39
N LYS A 157 -26.84 -4.76 -15.32
CA LYS A 157 -27.58 -3.57 -14.89
C LYS A 157 -27.48 -2.44 -15.92
N ALA A 158 -26.30 -2.22 -16.51
CA ALA A 158 -26.08 -1.22 -17.55
C ALA A 158 -26.91 -1.52 -18.80
N LYS A 159 -26.94 -2.79 -19.25
CA LYS A 159 -27.80 -3.20 -20.39
C LYS A 159 -29.29 -3.06 -20.09
N ALA A 160 -29.72 -3.38 -18.86
CA ALA A 160 -31.11 -3.20 -18.46
C ALA A 160 -31.51 -1.71 -18.37
N GLU A 161 -30.61 -0.85 -17.88
CA GLU A 161 -30.80 0.60 -17.90
C GLU A 161 -30.79 1.16 -19.33
N GLU A 162 -29.95 0.65 -20.23
CA GLU A 162 -29.92 1.07 -21.64
C GLU A 162 -31.22 0.70 -22.38
N LEU A 163 -31.74 -0.51 -22.17
CA LEU A 163 -33.06 -0.92 -22.67
C LEU A 163 -34.20 -0.09 -22.08
N ALA A 164 -34.19 0.16 -20.77
CA ALA A 164 -35.20 1.01 -20.12
C ALA A 164 -35.14 2.46 -20.60
N LYS A 165 -33.95 2.98 -20.90
CA LYS A 165 -33.76 4.30 -21.52
C LYS A 165 -34.24 4.34 -22.96
N ALA A 166 -33.97 3.31 -23.76
CA ALA A 166 -34.49 3.20 -25.12
C ALA A 166 -36.02 3.15 -25.13
N ASP A 167 -36.63 2.40 -24.21
CA ASP A 167 -38.09 2.35 -24.03
C ASP A 167 -38.66 3.68 -23.50
N ALA A 168 -37.95 4.39 -22.62
CA ALA A 168 -38.34 5.71 -22.13
C ALA A 168 -38.25 6.80 -23.21
N VAL A 169 -37.19 6.78 -24.03
CA VAL A 169 -37.03 7.67 -25.19
C VAL A 169 -38.10 7.37 -26.24
N ALA A 170 -38.39 6.10 -26.51
CA ALA A 170 -39.47 5.69 -27.41
C ALA A 170 -40.85 6.10 -26.88
N LYS A 171 -41.10 5.99 -25.56
CA LYS A 171 -42.32 6.51 -24.93
C LYS A 171 -42.42 8.03 -25.00
N ASN A 172 -41.36 8.77 -24.69
CA ASN A 172 -41.35 10.24 -24.78
C ASN A 172 -41.50 10.74 -26.21
N GLN A 173 -40.95 10.03 -27.21
CA GLN A 173 -41.17 10.36 -28.62
C GLN A 173 -42.64 10.15 -29.04
N ILE A 174 -43.31 9.12 -28.52
CA ILE A 174 -44.73 8.86 -28.79
C ILE A 174 -45.64 9.86 -28.04
N GLU A 175 -45.24 10.32 -26.84
CA GLU A 175 -46.00 11.28 -26.03
C GLU A 175 -45.79 12.76 -26.48
N ASN A 176 -44.63 13.10 -27.08
CA ASN A 176 -44.30 14.45 -27.57
C ASN A 176 -44.72 14.73 -29.02
N SER A 177 -45.11 13.72 -29.80
CA SER A 177 -45.75 13.93 -31.09
C SER A 177 -47.23 14.19 -30.87
N SER A 178 -47.63 15.47 -30.71
CA SER A 178 -48.93 16.00 -31.19
C SER A 178 -49.45 17.24 -30.47
N ARG A 179 -48.77 17.94 -29.55
CA ARG A 179 -49.39 19.13 -28.91
C ARG A 179 -49.83 20.20 -29.90
N ALA A 180 -49.04 20.47 -30.94
CA ALA A 180 -49.47 21.35 -32.04
C ALA A 180 -50.70 20.79 -32.81
N GLU A 181 -50.81 19.47 -32.96
CA GLU A 181 -51.93 18.80 -33.64
C GLU A 181 -53.19 18.75 -32.76
N GLU A 182 -53.05 18.49 -31.45
CA GLU A 182 -54.10 18.59 -30.43
C GLU A 182 -54.62 20.02 -30.32
N ILE A 183 -53.74 21.02 -30.38
CA ILE A 183 -54.13 22.43 -30.43
C ILE A 183 -54.95 22.69 -31.71
N VAL A 184 -54.51 22.19 -32.86
CA VAL A 184 -55.27 22.33 -34.13
C VAL A 184 -56.65 21.67 -34.03
N GLU A 185 -56.73 20.46 -33.47
CA GLU A 185 -58.00 19.75 -33.27
C GLU A 185 -58.92 20.49 -32.29
N ALA A 186 -58.38 20.97 -31.17
CA ALA A 186 -59.13 21.70 -30.14
C ALA A 186 -59.62 23.08 -30.62
N ILE A 187 -58.89 23.73 -31.52
CA ILE A 187 -59.31 24.99 -32.16
C ILE A 187 -60.51 24.76 -33.10
N GLY A 188 -60.62 23.58 -33.72
CA GLY A 188 -61.75 23.21 -34.57
C GLY A 188 -62.01 24.20 -35.71
N ASN A 189 -63.26 24.65 -35.85
CA ASN A 189 -63.68 25.62 -36.89
C ASN A 189 -63.50 27.10 -36.49
N ALA A 190 -62.75 27.40 -35.41
CA ALA A 190 -62.54 28.78 -35.00
C ALA A 190 -61.73 29.57 -36.07
N PRO A 191 -61.93 30.90 -36.19
CA PRO A 191 -61.22 31.71 -37.17
C PRO A 191 -59.69 31.64 -36.96
N MET A 192 -59.01 31.07 -37.94
CA MET A 192 -57.55 30.89 -37.95
C MET A 192 -56.91 32.20 -38.44
N ASP A 193 -56.60 33.10 -37.52
CA ASP A 193 -55.85 34.31 -37.84
C ASP A 193 -54.35 34.02 -37.97
N VAL A 194 -53.63 34.97 -38.57
CA VAL A 194 -52.17 34.85 -38.79
C VAL A 194 -51.43 34.58 -37.47
N ALA A 195 -51.87 35.18 -36.36
CA ALA A 195 -51.27 34.95 -35.05
C ALA A 195 -51.47 33.51 -34.55
N THR A 196 -52.66 32.93 -34.76
CA THR A 196 -52.97 31.55 -34.43
C THR A 196 -52.08 30.59 -35.21
N GLN A 197 -51.91 30.80 -36.52
CA GLN A 197 -51.01 29.99 -37.33
C GLN A 197 -49.57 30.06 -36.84
N SER A 198 -49.05 31.27 -36.59
CA SER A 198 -47.69 31.45 -36.08
C SER A 198 -47.47 30.79 -34.72
N MET A 199 -48.48 30.81 -33.83
CA MET A 199 -48.40 30.10 -32.56
C MET A 199 -48.40 28.57 -32.73
N ILE A 200 -49.15 28.01 -33.70
CA ILE A 200 -49.11 26.57 -34.03
C ILE A 200 -47.70 26.19 -34.50
N ASP A 201 -47.14 26.96 -35.45
CA ASP A 201 -45.83 26.68 -36.04
C ASP A 201 -44.72 26.75 -34.98
N LEU A 202 -44.75 27.78 -34.12
CA LEU A 202 -43.80 27.90 -33.01
C LEU A 202 -43.97 26.78 -31.97
N THR A 203 -45.21 26.37 -31.68
CA THR A 203 -45.50 25.24 -30.76
C THR A 203 -44.86 23.97 -31.29
N LYS A 204 -45.04 23.66 -32.58
CA LYS A 204 -44.38 22.52 -33.21
C LYS A 204 -42.85 22.59 -33.09
N LEU A 205 -42.27 23.75 -33.37
CA LEU A 205 -40.83 23.98 -33.21
C LEU A 205 -40.34 23.84 -31.76
N THR A 206 -41.18 24.16 -30.76
CA THR A 206 -40.85 23.94 -29.34
C THR A 206 -40.92 22.47 -28.94
N ASP A 207 -41.83 21.70 -29.54
CA ASP A 207 -41.97 20.26 -29.28
C ASP A 207 -40.81 19.49 -29.93
N GLU A 208 -40.44 19.83 -31.17
CA GLU A 208 -39.23 19.29 -31.83
C GLU A 208 -37.95 19.60 -31.03
N SER A 209 -37.85 20.84 -30.50
CA SER A 209 -36.73 21.24 -29.66
C SER A 209 -36.67 20.50 -28.33
N LYS A 210 -37.81 20.06 -27.78
CA LYS A 210 -37.88 19.28 -26.53
C LYS A 210 -37.22 17.92 -26.71
N ILE A 211 -37.45 17.26 -27.84
CA ILE A 211 -36.84 15.95 -28.15
C ILE A 211 -35.31 16.05 -28.16
N ILE A 212 -34.78 17.09 -28.82
CA ILE A 212 -33.33 17.35 -28.87
C ILE A 212 -32.80 17.66 -27.46
N GLN A 213 -33.52 18.48 -26.68
CA GLN A 213 -33.17 18.82 -25.30
C GLN A 213 -33.08 17.56 -24.40
N GLU A 214 -34.06 16.66 -24.48
CA GLU A 214 -34.09 15.42 -23.70
C GLU A 214 -32.95 14.47 -24.08
N ASP A 215 -32.66 14.31 -25.37
CA ASP A 215 -31.52 13.50 -25.84
C ASP A 215 -30.18 14.06 -25.32
N LEU A 216 -29.96 15.37 -25.42
CA LEU A 216 -28.73 15.99 -24.94
C LEU A 216 -28.58 15.88 -23.42
N LEU A 217 -29.67 16.09 -22.65
CA LEU A 217 -29.67 15.89 -21.20
C LEU A 217 -29.37 14.43 -20.82
N SER A 218 -29.92 13.47 -21.56
CA SER A 218 -29.65 12.04 -21.36
C SER A 218 -28.18 11.71 -21.59
N ARG A 219 -27.60 12.19 -22.70
CA ARG A 219 -26.17 12.02 -23.00
C ARG A 219 -25.28 12.67 -21.95
N LEU A 220 -25.66 13.84 -21.43
CA LEU A 220 -24.91 14.53 -20.37
C LEU A 220 -24.93 13.71 -19.07
N ASN A 221 -26.08 13.14 -18.73
CA ASN A 221 -26.23 12.24 -17.59
C ASN A 221 -25.37 10.97 -17.74
N GLU A 222 -25.26 10.40 -18.93
CA GLU A 222 -24.39 9.24 -19.20
C GLU A 222 -22.92 9.56 -19.03
N LYS A 223 -22.47 10.72 -19.50
CA LYS A 223 -21.09 11.19 -19.27
C LYS A 223 -20.82 11.40 -17.78
N MET A 224 -21.76 11.99 -17.05
CA MET A 224 -21.68 12.15 -15.59
C MET A 224 -21.56 10.79 -14.89
N ALA A 225 -22.39 9.81 -15.27
CA ALA A 225 -22.32 8.46 -14.69
C ALA A 225 -20.97 7.77 -14.97
N SER A 226 -20.40 7.94 -16.17
CA SER A 226 -19.06 7.43 -16.47
C SER A 226 -17.98 8.08 -15.60
N LYS A 227 -18.04 9.40 -15.39
CA LYS A 227 -17.11 10.12 -14.51
C LYS A 227 -17.26 9.68 -13.04
N GLN A 228 -18.49 9.45 -12.58
CA GLN A 228 -18.75 8.91 -11.25
C GLN A 228 -18.15 7.52 -11.08
N LYS A 229 -18.31 6.64 -12.08
CA LYS A 229 -17.68 5.31 -12.08
C LYS A 229 -16.15 5.41 -12.00
N ASP A 230 -15.52 6.27 -12.79
CA ASP A 230 -14.06 6.47 -12.75
C ASP A 230 -13.60 6.97 -11.37
N LEU A 231 -14.37 7.85 -10.71
CA LEU A 231 -14.11 8.31 -9.34
C LEU A 231 -14.22 7.16 -8.32
N ASP A 232 -15.26 6.35 -8.40
CA ASP A 232 -15.47 5.23 -7.48
C ASP A 232 -14.38 4.16 -7.63
N GLU A 233 -13.97 3.87 -8.87
CA GLU A 233 -12.83 2.99 -9.15
C GLU A 233 -11.52 3.54 -8.56
N LEU A 234 -11.29 4.85 -8.65
CA LEU A 234 -10.11 5.49 -8.07
C LEU A 234 -10.11 5.45 -6.54
N LYS A 235 -11.27 5.69 -5.91
CA LYS A 235 -11.45 5.53 -4.46
C LYS A 235 -11.15 4.10 -4.02
N GLN A 236 -11.72 3.12 -4.72
CA GLN A 236 -11.50 1.70 -4.41
C GLN A 236 -10.01 1.32 -4.55
N GLU A 237 -9.33 1.78 -5.60
CA GLU A 237 -7.89 1.55 -5.78
C GLU A 237 -7.09 2.15 -4.61
N ASN A 238 -7.38 3.39 -4.24
CA ASN A 238 -6.72 4.05 -3.12
C ASN A 238 -7.01 3.35 -1.77
N ASP A 239 -8.24 2.93 -1.51
CA ASP A 239 -8.63 2.26 -0.27
C ASP A 239 -7.99 0.87 -0.14
N LEU A 240 -7.93 0.10 -1.23
CA LEU A 240 -7.21 -1.18 -1.25
C LEU A 240 -5.72 -1.00 -1.00
N ARG A 241 -5.13 0.04 -1.61
CA ARG A 241 -3.73 0.39 -1.40
C ARG A 241 -3.45 0.78 0.06
N ASP A 242 -4.35 1.52 0.69
CA ASP A 242 -4.24 1.87 2.11
C ASP A 242 -4.36 0.65 3.04
N GLN A 243 -5.01 -0.42 2.58
CA GLN A 243 -5.03 -1.73 3.25
C GLN A 243 -3.79 -2.60 2.95
N GLY A 244 -2.81 -2.08 2.19
CA GLY A 244 -1.60 -2.82 1.79
C GLY A 244 -1.82 -3.83 0.66
N ILE A 245 -2.96 -3.78 -0.02
CA ILE A 245 -3.26 -4.67 -1.16
C ILE A 245 -2.86 -3.94 -2.45
N VAL A 246 -1.74 -4.35 -3.03
CA VAL A 246 -1.25 -3.76 -4.29
C VAL A 246 -2.04 -4.33 -5.46
N SER A 247 -2.88 -3.50 -6.09
CA SER A 247 -3.49 -3.80 -7.39
C SER A 247 -2.61 -3.25 -8.52
N ALA A 248 -2.58 -3.93 -9.67
CA ALA A 248 -1.88 -3.43 -10.85
C ALA A 248 -2.40 -2.03 -11.23
N PRO A 249 -1.52 -1.05 -11.52
CA PRO A 249 -1.94 0.29 -11.89
C PRO A 249 -2.76 0.24 -13.18
N LYS A 250 -3.98 0.80 -13.13
CA LYS A 250 -4.84 0.89 -14.32
C LYS A 250 -4.21 1.85 -15.35
N PRO A 251 -4.31 1.56 -16.66
CA PRO A 251 -3.84 2.45 -17.70
C PRO A 251 -4.48 3.83 -17.60
N PHE A 252 -3.69 4.89 -17.82
CA PHE A 252 -4.22 6.24 -17.89
C PHE A 252 -5.12 6.39 -19.13
N LYS A 253 -6.39 6.75 -18.92
CA LYS A 253 -7.28 7.19 -20.00
C LYS A 253 -6.89 8.62 -20.40
N SER A 254 -6.84 8.90 -21.70
CA SER A 254 -6.67 10.27 -22.20
C SER A 254 -7.92 11.09 -21.85
N VAL A 255 -7.75 12.07 -20.96
CA VAL A 255 -8.86 12.89 -20.44
C VAL A 255 -9.16 14.13 -21.28
N THR A 256 -8.25 14.56 -22.14
CA THR A 256 -8.37 15.83 -22.87
C THR A 256 -9.54 15.80 -23.85
N ALA A 257 -9.61 14.77 -24.70
CA ALA A 257 -10.68 14.63 -25.69
C ALA A 257 -12.05 14.41 -25.02
N GLU A 258 -12.08 13.63 -23.94
CA GLU A 258 -13.29 13.36 -23.18
C GLU A 258 -13.84 14.62 -22.49
N ASN A 259 -12.96 15.43 -21.90
CA ASN A 259 -13.34 16.69 -21.26
C ASN A 259 -13.80 17.73 -22.29
N ALA A 260 -13.14 17.81 -23.45
CA ALA A 260 -13.58 18.68 -24.54
C ALA A 260 -15.00 18.30 -25.04
N ALA A 261 -15.27 17.00 -25.20
CA ALA A 261 -16.59 16.51 -25.57
C ALA A 261 -17.65 16.81 -24.49
N LEU A 262 -17.28 16.76 -23.21
CA LEU A 262 -18.18 17.09 -22.10
C LEU A 262 -18.54 18.59 -22.08
N GLU A 263 -17.56 19.47 -22.26
CA GLU A 263 -17.82 20.92 -22.32
C GLU A 263 -18.64 21.31 -23.55
N ALA A 264 -18.38 20.69 -24.71
CA ALA A 264 -19.22 20.87 -25.90
C ALA A 264 -20.67 20.45 -25.63
N LEU A 265 -20.89 19.30 -24.97
CA LEU A 265 -22.23 18.81 -24.65
C LEU A 265 -22.97 19.72 -23.65
N LYS A 266 -22.27 20.30 -22.67
CA LYS A 266 -22.87 21.30 -21.76
C LYS A 266 -23.33 22.53 -22.53
N ALA A 267 -22.51 23.02 -23.46
CA ALA A 267 -22.84 24.17 -24.30
C ALA A 267 -24.03 23.86 -25.23
N ASP A 268 -24.08 22.68 -25.83
CA ASP A 268 -25.21 22.26 -26.68
C ASP A 268 -26.53 22.21 -25.88
N VAL A 269 -26.51 21.67 -24.66
CA VAL A 269 -27.67 21.67 -23.75
C VAL A 269 -28.12 23.10 -23.44
N GLU A 270 -27.18 23.99 -23.08
CA GLU A 270 -27.47 25.39 -22.76
C GLU A 270 -28.07 26.15 -23.95
N ASN A 271 -27.50 25.95 -25.14
CA ASN A 271 -27.98 26.56 -26.37
C ASN A 271 -29.41 26.12 -26.71
N VAL A 272 -29.70 24.81 -26.63
CA VAL A 272 -31.04 24.28 -26.91
C VAL A 272 -32.07 24.77 -25.88
N ILE A 273 -31.70 24.80 -24.59
CA ILE A 273 -32.55 25.38 -23.53
C ILE A 273 -32.82 26.85 -23.84
N THR A 274 -31.80 27.65 -24.15
CA THR A 274 -31.95 29.09 -24.43
C THR A 274 -32.83 29.36 -25.65
N ASN A 275 -32.60 28.63 -26.74
CA ASN A 275 -33.41 28.74 -27.96
C ASN A 275 -34.87 28.36 -27.73
N ARG A 276 -35.14 27.31 -26.94
CA ARG A 276 -36.52 26.91 -26.59
C ARG A 276 -37.19 27.97 -25.72
N ASP A 277 -36.47 28.56 -24.78
CA ASP A 277 -36.91 29.70 -23.94
C ASP A 277 -37.36 30.90 -24.79
N GLU A 278 -36.59 31.24 -25.82
CA GLU A 278 -36.91 32.35 -26.74
C GLU A 278 -38.19 32.08 -27.53
N LYS A 279 -38.35 30.86 -28.06
CA LYS A 279 -39.57 30.47 -28.77
C LYS A 279 -40.80 30.49 -27.87
N ILE A 280 -40.69 30.03 -26.61
CA ILE A 280 -41.79 30.09 -25.64
C ILE A 280 -42.20 31.55 -25.37
N LYS A 281 -41.22 32.46 -25.22
CA LYS A 281 -41.49 33.90 -25.07
C LYS A 281 -42.17 34.51 -26.31
N GLU A 282 -41.82 34.04 -27.50
CA GLU A 282 -42.46 34.48 -28.74
C GLU A 282 -43.92 34.02 -28.83
N ILE A 283 -44.22 32.78 -28.45
CA ILE A 283 -45.59 32.26 -28.33
C ILE A 283 -46.39 33.11 -27.33
N GLU A 284 -45.82 33.38 -26.15
CA GLU A 284 -46.47 34.22 -25.13
C GLU A 284 -46.73 35.65 -25.63
N LYS A 285 -45.81 36.22 -26.40
CA LYS A 285 -45.98 37.53 -27.02
C LYS A 285 -47.16 37.53 -28.01
N LEU A 286 -47.23 36.56 -28.91
CA LEU A 286 -48.32 36.42 -29.88
C LEU A 286 -49.68 36.22 -29.19
N TYR A 287 -49.71 35.39 -28.15
CA TYR A 287 -50.88 35.20 -27.30
C TYR A 287 -51.36 36.52 -26.68
N ASN A 288 -50.45 37.30 -26.10
CA ASN A 288 -50.78 38.60 -25.51
C ASN A 288 -51.24 39.63 -26.55
N GLU A 289 -50.69 39.61 -27.76
CA GLU A 289 -51.14 40.45 -28.88
C GLU A 289 -52.55 40.07 -29.34
N ARG A 290 -52.84 38.77 -29.46
CA ARG A 290 -54.18 38.28 -29.78
C ARG A 290 -55.20 38.69 -28.72
N ARG A 291 -54.88 38.57 -27.43
CA ARG A 291 -55.76 39.00 -26.32
C ARG A 291 -56.13 40.48 -26.34
N LYS A 292 -55.29 41.35 -26.91
CA LYS A 292 -55.63 42.77 -27.10
C LYS A 292 -56.74 42.95 -28.14
N LYS A 293 -56.76 42.10 -29.17
CA LYS A 293 -57.74 42.12 -30.27
C LYS A 293 -59.02 41.36 -29.89
N VAL A 294 -58.88 40.18 -29.31
CA VAL A 294 -59.97 39.30 -28.87
C VAL A 294 -60.10 39.36 -27.35
N LYS A 295 -60.94 40.28 -26.86
CA LYS A 295 -61.07 40.59 -25.42
C LYS A 295 -61.89 39.58 -24.62
N SER A 296 -62.56 38.63 -25.29
CA SER A 296 -63.36 37.60 -24.61
C SER A 296 -62.43 36.68 -23.81
N LYS A 297 -62.69 36.56 -22.50
CA LYS A 297 -61.95 35.66 -21.61
C LYS A 297 -62.31 34.19 -21.83
N GLN A 298 -63.41 33.92 -22.53
CA GLN A 298 -63.90 32.58 -22.88
C GLN A 298 -63.65 32.25 -24.36
N ASP A 299 -62.81 33.03 -25.06
CA ASP A 299 -62.38 32.66 -26.41
C ASP A 299 -61.65 31.30 -26.36
N PRO A 300 -62.13 30.27 -27.06
CA PRO A 300 -61.55 28.93 -26.98
C PRO A 300 -60.06 28.90 -27.31
N VAL A 301 -59.64 29.66 -28.32
CA VAL A 301 -58.22 29.74 -28.75
C VAL A 301 -57.36 30.35 -27.65
N ASN A 302 -57.81 31.43 -27.00
CA ASN A 302 -57.07 32.02 -25.88
C ASN A 302 -56.97 31.08 -24.66
N VAL A 303 -57.98 30.26 -24.38
CA VAL A 303 -57.91 29.28 -23.29
C VAL A 303 -56.88 28.19 -23.61
N ILE A 304 -56.97 27.60 -24.82
CA ILE A 304 -56.04 26.56 -25.29
C ILE A 304 -54.59 27.03 -25.23
N TYR A 305 -54.30 28.25 -25.70
CA TYR A 305 -52.92 28.76 -25.69
C TYR A 305 -52.40 29.15 -24.31
N LEU A 306 -53.27 29.56 -23.38
CA LEU A 306 -52.84 29.79 -22.01
C LEU A 306 -52.32 28.50 -21.38
N ASP A 307 -53.11 27.42 -21.48
CA ASP A 307 -52.75 26.11 -20.94
C ASP A 307 -51.46 25.58 -21.60
N ALA A 308 -51.34 25.77 -22.92
CA ALA A 308 -50.15 25.38 -23.68
C ALA A 308 -48.88 26.15 -23.25
N ILE A 309 -48.98 27.45 -22.97
CA ILE A 309 -47.86 28.27 -22.49
C ILE A 309 -47.46 27.86 -21.06
N GLU A 310 -48.44 27.62 -20.18
CA GLU A 310 -48.17 27.17 -18.81
C GLU A 310 -47.43 25.83 -18.79
N LEU A 311 -47.85 24.89 -19.63
CA LEU A 311 -47.18 23.60 -19.78
C LEU A 311 -45.74 23.77 -20.31
N LEU A 312 -45.56 24.58 -21.36
CA LEU A 312 -44.24 24.86 -21.92
C LEU A 312 -43.25 25.41 -20.90
N TYR A 313 -43.67 26.39 -20.10
CA TYR A 313 -42.83 26.96 -19.05
C TYR A 313 -42.51 25.95 -17.96
N LYS A 314 -43.47 25.09 -17.59
CA LYS A 314 -43.25 24.02 -16.61
C LYS A 314 -42.19 23.03 -17.09
N GLU A 315 -42.35 22.47 -18.28
CA GLU A 315 -41.40 21.52 -18.86
C GLU A 315 -39.99 22.13 -18.98
N GLN A 316 -39.94 23.38 -19.42
CA GLN A 316 -38.69 24.10 -19.60
C GLN A 316 -38.00 24.38 -18.25
N GLN A 317 -38.77 24.64 -17.19
CA GLN A 317 -38.23 24.76 -15.84
C GLN A 317 -37.67 23.41 -15.33
N GLU A 318 -38.32 22.30 -15.63
CA GLU A 318 -37.83 20.96 -15.29
C GLU A 318 -36.49 20.66 -16.00
N ALA A 319 -36.39 20.99 -17.29
CA ALA A 319 -35.15 20.85 -18.06
C ALA A 319 -33.99 21.70 -17.49
N LYS A 320 -34.25 22.96 -17.11
CA LYS A 320 -33.26 23.82 -16.46
C LYS A 320 -32.76 23.25 -15.13
N ARG A 321 -33.68 22.78 -14.29
CA ARG A 321 -33.32 22.13 -13.00
C ARG A 321 -32.48 20.87 -13.23
N ALA A 322 -32.81 20.07 -14.25
CA ALA A 322 -32.04 18.90 -14.61
C ALA A 322 -30.62 19.27 -15.06
N GLN A 323 -30.48 20.29 -15.92
CA GLN A 323 -29.19 20.83 -16.37
C GLN A 323 -28.36 21.32 -15.17
N GLU A 324 -28.91 22.19 -14.32
CA GLU A 324 -28.23 22.74 -13.14
C GLU A 324 -27.72 21.63 -12.22
N ARG A 325 -28.56 20.63 -11.95
CA ARG A 325 -28.19 19.48 -11.12
C ARG A 325 -27.04 18.67 -11.75
N LEU A 326 -27.11 18.40 -13.05
CA LEU A 326 -26.06 17.63 -13.75
C LEU A 326 -24.73 18.39 -13.75
N VAL A 327 -24.75 19.69 -14.03
CA VAL A 327 -23.55 20.53 -14.02
C VAL A 327 -22.93 20.60 -12.62
N SER A 328 -23.74 20.81 -11.58
CA SER A 328 -23.26 20.81 -10.19
C SER A 328 -22.64 19.47 -9.80
N THR A 329 -23.29 18.35 -10.15
CA THR A 329 -22.78 17.01 -9.82
C THR A 329 -21.46 16.73 -10.53
N LEU A 330 -21.31 17.17 -11.78
CA LEU A 330 -20.03 17.05 -12.52
C LEU A 330 -18.90 17.86 -11.87
N GLU A 331 -19.20 19.01 -11.30
CA GLU A 331 -18.23 19.83 -10.57
C GLU A 331 -17.80 19.16 -9.25
N ASP A 332 -18.75 18.60 -8.51
CA ASP A 332 -18.46 17.81 -7.31
C ASP A 332 -17.58 16.59 -7.61
N ILE A 333 -17.90 15.85 -8.69
CA ILE A 333 -17.11 14.71 -9.15
C ILE A 333 -15.68 15.14 -9.51
N LYS A 334 -15.53 16.28 -10.19
CA LYS A 334 -14.22 16.83 -10.55
C LYS A 334 -13.38 17.12 -9.30
N ILE A 335 -13.95 17.82 -8.32
CA ILE A 335 -13.28 18.15 -7.05
C ILE A 335 -12.88 16.87 -6.31
N ALA A 336 -13.80 15.91 -6.17
CA ALA A 336 -13.54 14.64 -5.51
C ALA A 336 -12.45 13.82 -6.23
N THR A 337 -12.45 13.82 -7.57
CA THR A 337 -11.42 13.15 -8.37
C THR A 337 -10.03 13.76 -8.12
N ASP A 338 -9.94 15.09 -8.05
CA ASP A 338 -8.67 15.77 -7.77
C ASP A 338 -8.14 15.46 -6.35
N ILE A 339 -9.04 15.32 -5.37
CA ILE A 339 -8.68 14.91 -4.01
C ILE A 339 -8.08 13.50 -4.02
N GLU A 340 -8.73 12.54 -4.67
CA GLU A 340 -8.25 11.15 -4.72
C GLU A 340 -6.96 11.02 -5.54
N ARG A 341 -6.78 11.81 -6.61
CA ARG A 341 -5.50 11.88 -7.33
C ARG A 341 -4.37 12.38 -6.43
N LYS A 342 -4.61 13.43 -5.65
CA LYS A 342 -3.63 13.96 -4.70
C LYS A 342 -3.28 12.94 -3.61
N ARG A 343 -4.27 12.17 -3.11
CA ARG A 343 -4.04 11.06 -2.15
C ARG A 343 -3.10 10.01 -2.74
N ARG A 344 -3.36 9.57 -3.98
CA ARG A 344 -2.51 8.60 -4.69
C ARG A 344 -1.05 9.06 -4.83
N ILE A 345 -0.84 10.33 -5.19
CA ILE A 345 0.49 10.93 -5.36
C ILE A 345 1.23 11.01 -4.02
N LYS A 346 0.59 11.53 -2.97
CA LYS A 346 1.20 11.62 -1.64
C LYS A 346 1.67 10.26 -1.13
N LYS A 347 0.86 9.22 -1.32
CA LYS A 347 1.18 7.85 -0.91
C LYS A 347 2.28 7.23 -1.76
N ALA A 348 2.33 7.49 -3.07
CA ALA A 348 3.42 7.05 -3.95
C ALA A 348 4.78 7.64 -3.55
N ASN A 349 4.82 8.90 -3.12
CA ASN A 349 6.04 9.51 -2.63
C ASN A 349 6.49 8.88 -1.29
N TYR A 350 5.57 8.59 -0.38
CA TYR A 350 5.88 7.98 0.92
C TYR A 350 6.34 6.52 0.79
N ASP A 351 5.61 5.69 0.04
CA ASP A 351 5.96 4.27 -0.12
C ASP A 351 7.30 4.10 -0.88
N ASN A 352 7.61 5.01 -1.82
CA ASN A 352 8.89 4.99 -2.53
C ASN A 352 10.08 5.41 -1.62
N GLU A 353 9.85 6.22 -0.59
CA GLU A 353 10.93 6.67 0.28
C GLU A 353 11.48 5.53 1.15
N ASP A 354 10.62 4.69 1.74
CA ASP A 354 11.07 3.51 2.51
C ASP A 354 11.77 2.47 1.60
N ASP A 355 11.24 2.22 0.40
CA ASP A 355 11.85 1.30 -0.58
C ASP A 355 13.20 1.83 -1.10
N ARG A 356 13.29 3.13 -1.41
CA ARG A 356 14.55 3.80 -1.79
C ARG A 356 15.54 3.69 -0.65
N TYR A 357 15.15 4.04 0.58
CA TYR A 357 16.02 3.94 1.75
C TYR A 357 16.57 2.51 1.93
N ASN A 358 15.73 1.48 1.79
CA ASN A 358 16.18 0.10 1.91
C ASN A 358 17.19 -0.30 0.81
N LYS A 359 16.97 0.12 -0.44
CA LYS A 359 17.92 -0.10 -1.56
C LYS A 359 19.23 0.64 -1.35
N ASP A 360 19.14 1.89 -0.94
CA ASP A 360 20.27 2.76 -0.62
C ASP A 360 21.15 2.18 0.47
N ARG A 361 20.53 1.66 1.54
CA ARG A 361 21.24 0.96 2.63
C ARG A 361 21.92 -0.31 2.14
N ALA A 362 21.23 -1.10 1.31
CA ALA A 362 21.81 -2.31 0.73
C ALA A 362 23.01 -2.00 -0.17
N ALA A 363 22.91 -0.96 -1.01
CA ALA A 363 24.01 -0.51 -1.87
C ALA A 363 25.21 -0.02 -1.05
N LEU A 364 24.98 0.80 -0.02
CA LEU A 364 26.05 1.27 0.86
C LEU A 364 26.76 0.10 1.57
N ASN A 365 25.99 -0.86 2.10
CA ASN A 365 26.56 -2.04 2.76
C ASN A 365 27.38 -2.86 1.78
N TYR A 366 26.85 -3.11 0.58
CA TYR A 366 27.58 -3.80 -0.48
C TYR A 366 28.88 -3.08 -0.84
N ILE A 367 28.87 -1.76 -1.01
CA ILE A 367 30.08 -0.98 -1.31
C ILE A 367 31.10 -1.12 -0.18
N LYS A 368 30.67 -1.01 1.09
CA LYS A 368 31.57 -1.16 2.25
C LYS A 368 32.19 -2.55 2.36
N GLU A 369 31.45 -3.59 2.00
CA GLU A 369 31.90 -4.99 2.11
C GLU A 369 32.72 -5.45 0.90
N SER A 370 32.39 -4.98 -0.30
CA SER A 370 33.01 -5.45 -1.56
C SER A 370 34.21 -4.63 -2.01
N THR A 371 34.34 -3.38 -1.55
CA THR A 371 35.41 -2.50 -2.01
C THR A 371 36.70 -2.75 -1.25
N ALA A 372 37.73 -3.23 -1.96
CA ALA A 372 39.07 -3.36 -1.40
C ALA A 372 39.77 -2.00 -1.31
N VAL A 373 40.64 -1.84 -0.31
CA VAL A 373 41.50 -0.65 -0.18
C VAL A 373 42.47 -0.60 -1.37
N SER A 374 42.56 0.57 -2.01
CA SER A 374 43.42 0.78 -3.17
C SER A 374 44.90 0.68 -2.79
N ALA A 375 45.68 -0.05 -3.59
CA ALA A 375 47.13 -0.10 -3.46
C ALA A 375 47.81 1.20 -3.93
N GLU A 376 47.18 1.91 -4.87
CA GLU A 376 47.63 3.22 -5.35
C GLU A 376 46.91 4.34 -4.58
N PRO A 377 47.64 5.34 -4.04
CA PRO A 377 47.02 6.46 -3.35
C PRO A 377 46.13 7.28 -4.27
N LEU A 378 44.84 7.42 -3.91
CA LEU A 378 43.91 8.30 -4.60
C LEU A 378 44.21 9.77 -4.30
N THR A 379 43.92 10.63 -5.26
CA THR A 379 44.15 12.09 -5.23
C THR A 379 42.81 12.85 -5.31
N GLU A 380 42.82 14.17 -5.07
CA GLU A 380 41.58 14.98 -5.13
C GLU A 380 40.90 14.91 -6.49
N SER A 381 41.66 14.84 -7.59
CA SER A 381 41.11 14.75 -8.96
C SER A 381 40.37 13.44 -9.23
N ASP A 382 40.55 12.43 -8.39
CA ASP A 382 39.83 11.17 -8.53
C ASP A 382 38.40 11.27 -7.98
N PHE A 383 38.07 12.30 -7.20
CA PHE A 383 36.76 12.45 -6.56
C PHE A 383 35.88 13.45 -7.30
N ASP A 384 34.65 13.03 -7.63
CA ASP A 384 33.58 13.94 -8.03
C ASP A 384 32.80 14.34 -6.78
N PHE A 385 32.90 15.59 -6.36
CA PHE A 385 32.23 16.07 -5.14
C PHE A 385 30.78 16.52 -5.39
N GLY A 386 30.36 16.57 -6.66
CA GLY A 386 29.06 17.08 -7.09
C GLY A 386 28.83 18.53 -6.66
N ASP A 387 27.71 18.79 -5.98
CA ASP A 387 27.32 20.13 -5.57
C ASP A 387 28.10 20.61 -4.34
N VAL A 388 29.25 21.23 -4.59
CA VAL A 388 30.13 21.77 -3.55
C VAL A 388 29.44 22.88 -2.75
N GLN A 389 29.36 22.70 -1.44
CA GLN A 389 28.77 23.67 -0.52
C GLN A 389 29.84 24.62 0.03
N SER A 390 29.52 25.91 0.14
CA SER A 390 30.44 26.95 0.66
C SER A 390 30.00 27.54 2.01
N ASN A 391 28.75 27.30 2.42
CA ASN A 391 28.13 27.77 3.65
C ASN A 391 27.42 26.64 4.39
N ILE A 392 27.13 26.82 5.69
CA ILE A 392 26.36 25.84 6.46
C ILE A 392 24.93 25.80 5.89
N GLN A 393 24.52 24.65 5.37
CA GLN A 393 23.17 24.43 4.86
C GLN A 393 22.27 23.91 5.99
N ILE A 394 21.02 24.40 6.04
CA ILE A 394 20.00 23.87 6.96
C ILE A 394 18.99 23.09 6.11
N VAL A 395 18.85 21.80 6.41
CA VAL A 395 17.86 20.91 5.78
C VAL A 395 16.86 20.49 6.85
N LYS A 396 15.58 20.42 6.49
CA LYS A 396 14.49 20.14 7.44
C LYS A 396 13.72 18.90 7.05
N ASN A 397 13.19 18.19 8.05
CA ASN A 397 12.33 17.02 7.86
C ASN A 397 12.99 15.92 6.99
N VAL A 398 14.28 15.67 7.20
CA VAL A 398 15.01 14.59 6.55
C VAL A 398 14.61 13.26 7.19
N ALA A 399 13.80 12.49 6.50
CA ALA A 399 13.36 11.18 6.98
C ALA A 399 14.57 10.24 7.21
N LYS A 400 14.48 9.40 8.25
CA LYS A 400 15.52 8.40 8.61
C LYS A 400 16.91 9.00 8.93
N ALA A 401 17.01 10.31 9.11
CA ALA A 401 18.17 10.98 9.68
C ALA A 401 17.80 11.60 11.04
N GLU A 402 18.80 11.86 11.88
CA GLU A 402 18.60 12.52 13.16
C GLU A 402 18.92 14.01 13.06
N SER A 403 18.34 14.83 13.91
CA SER A 403 18.75 16.23 14.04
C SER A 403 20.21 16.30 14.49
N GLY A 404 20.98 17.22 13.89
CA GLY A 404 22.42 17.36 14.19
C GLY A 404 23.21 18.06 13.08
N TYR A 405 24.53 18.06 13.22
CA TYR A 405 25.50 18.66 12.31
C TYR A 405 26.34 17.58 11.63
N TYR A 406 26.19 17.47 10.31
CA TYR A 406 26.79 16.43 9.49
C TYR A 406 27.98 16.98 8.71
N MET A 407 29.12 16.28 8.75
CA MET A 407 30.32 16.58 7.96
C MET A 407 30.15 15.99 6.57
N VAL A 408 29.50 16.75 5.69
CA VAL A 408 29.19 16.34 4.32
C VAL A 408 30.42 16.52 3.44
N ILE A 409 30.82 15.44 2.78
CA ILE A 409 32.01 15.37 1.93
C ILE A 409 31.67 15.44 0.44
N ALA A 410 30.46 15.05 0.03
CA ALA A 410 29.99 15.19 -1.35
C ALA A 410 28.46 15.24 -1.41
N VAL A 411 27.92 15.83 -2.47
CA VAL A 411 26.47 15.94 -2.70
C VAL A 411 26.13 15.59 -4.14
N HIS A 412 25.30 14.57 -4.35
CA HIS A 412 24.92 14.10 -5.69
C HIS A 412 23.42 13.97 -5.84
N ALA A 413 22.89 14.25 -7.02
CA ALA A 413 21.49 13.97 -7.35
C ALA A 413 21.28 12.53 -7.83
N ASP A 414 22.31 11.93 -8.42
CA ASP A 414 22.27 10.61 -9.06
C ASP A 414 22.89 9.51 -8.18
N GLU A 415 22.28 8.32 -8.24
CA GLU A 415 22.70 7.15 -7.45
C GLU A 415 24.05 6.59 -7.91
N ALA A 416 24.33 6.58 -9.22
CA ALA A 416 25.59 6.06 -9.73
C ALA A 416 26.76 6.99 -9.37
N GLN A 417 26.55 8.31 -9.38
CA GLN A 417 27.55 9.27 -8.90
C GLN A 417 27.82 9.12 -7.40
N ARG A 418 26.76 8.98 -6.60
CA ARG A 418 26.86 8.70 -5.16
C ARG A 418 27.69 7.43 -4.93
N ASP A 419 27.34 6.34 -5.60
CA ASP A 419 27.98 5.04 -5.41
C ASP A 419 29.44 5.05 -5.88
N ALA A 420 29.74 5.77 -6.96
CA ALA A 420 31.12 5.96 -7.42
C ALA A 420 31.96 6.74 -6.39
N PHE A 421 31.42 7.80 -5.80
CA PHE A 421 32.11 8.54 -4.74
C PHE A 421 32.32 7.67 -3.49
N LEU A 422 31.27 6.97 -3.02
CA LEU A 422 31.34 6.07 -1.87
C LEU A 422 32.41 4.98 -2.08
N THR A 423 32.42 4.36 -3.26
CA THR A 423 33.41 3.32 -3.63
C THR A 423 34.83 3.87 -3.56
N LYS A 424 35.09 5.05 -4.14
CA LYS A 424 36.43 5.66 -4.07
C LYS A 424 36.83 6.06 -2.66
N ALA A 425 35.89 6.54 -1.85
CA ALA A 425 36.15 6.92 -0.47
C ALA A 425 36.49 5.69 0.39
N VAL A 426 35.75 4.59 0.22
CA VAL A 426 36.05 3.30 0.88
C VAL A 426 37.39 2.75 0.39
N ALA A 427 37.67 2.80 -0.91
CA ALA A 427 38.96 2.41 -1.47
C ALA A 427 40.13 3.26 -0.94
N ALA A 428 39.88 4.53 -0.62
CA ALA A 428 40.84 5.42 0.05
C ALA A 428 40.94 5.18 1.58
N GLY A 429 40.28 4.16 2.11
CA GLY A 429 40.34 3.75 3.52
C GLY A 429 39.32 4.43 4.43
N GLN A 430 38.32 5.14 3.90
CA GLN A 430 37.25 5.72 4.72
C GLN A 430 36.18 4.67 5.05
N SER A 431 36.22 4.12 6.26
CA SER A 431 35.22 3.18 6.77
C SER A 431 33.99 3.86 7.39
N ASN A 432 34.17 5.06 7.94
CA ASN A 432 33.11 5.86 8.54
C ASN A 432 32.51 6.80 7.49
N ILE A 433 31.74 6.22 6.57
CA ILE A 433 31.02 6.94 5.53
C ILE A 433 29.56 6.52 5.50
N ASP A 434 28.66 7.46 5.33
CA ASP A 434 27.22 7.22 5.22
C ASP A 434 26.58 8.35 4.41
N PHE A 435 25.28 8.28 4.13
CA PHE A 435 24.56 9.34 3.47
C PHE A 435 23.11 9.42 3.93
N PHE A 436 22.49 10.58 3.71
CA PHE A 436 21.05 10.73 3.79
C PHE A 436 20.53 11.31 2.47
N TYR A 437 19.27 11.06 2.16
CA TYR A 437 18.59 11.66 1.02
C TYR A 437 17.63 12.74 1.51
N ASP A 438 17.79 13.95 1.00
CA ASP A 438 16.80 15.01 1.21
C ASP A 438 15.79 15.01 0.06
N VAL A 439 14.53 14.69 0.39
CA VAL A 439 13.42 14.67 -0.56
C VAL A 439 13.11 16.06 -1.13
N THR A 440 13.45 17.13 -0.39
CA THR A 440 13.15 18.50 -0.83
C THR A 440 14.08 18.92 -1.96
N SER A 441 15.38 18.65 -1.82
CA SER A 441 16.37 18.97 -2.85
C SER A 441 16.61 17.85 -3.86
N SER A 442 16.06 16.65 -3.61
CA SER A 442 16.29 15.43 -4.38
C SER A 442 17.77 15.05 -4.49
N LYS A 443 18.52 15.17 -3.38
CA LYS A 443 19.97 14.95 -3.35
C LYS A 443 20.39 14.02 -2.21
N TYR A 444 21.42 13.24 -2.50
CA TYR A 444 22.20 12.47 -1.55
C TYR A 444 23.31 13.33 -0.95
N PHE A 445 23.32 13.44 0.37
CA PHE A 445 24.36 14.10 1.14
C PHE A 445 25.24 13.03 1.78
N ILE A 446 26.44 12.86 1.24
CA ILE A 446 27.41 11.88 1.74
C ILE A 446 28.19 12.52 2.87
N TYR A 447 28.23 11.90 4.04
CA TYR A 447 28.89 12.41 5.23
C TYR A 447 29.79 11.37 5.88
N SER A 448 30.78 11.83 6.64
CA SER A 448 31.68 10.96 7.40
C SER A 448 31.44 10.97 8.91
N GLN A 449 30.88 12.07 9.44
CA GLN A 449 30.66 12.27 10.87
C GLN A 449 29.38 13.06 11.14
N LYS A 450 28.74 12.77 12.28
CA LYS A 450 27.62 13.53 12.85
C LYS A 450 28.02 14.05 14.23
N PHE A 451 27.62 15.28 14.53
CA PHE A 451 27.75 15.90 15.84
C PHE A 451 26.42 16.46 16.31
N ASP A 452 26.14 16.42 17.60
CA ASP A 452 24.91 17.00 18.15
C ASP A 452 25.03 18.53 18.34
N TYR A 453 26.25 19.05 18.47
CA TYR A 453 26.53 20.46 18.78
C TYR A 453 27.45 21.14 17.75
N ILE A 454 27.17 22.42 17.46
CA ILE A 454 27.89 23.20 16.45
C ILE A 454 29.35 23.43 16.83
N GLU A 455 29.66 23.56 18.13
CA GLU A 455 31.02 23.81 18.61
C GLU A 455 31.94 22.61 18.29
N THR A 456 31.43 21.39 18.49
CA THR A 456 32.17 20.16 18.18
C THR A 456 32.31 19.97 16.67
N ALA A 457 31.25 20.21 15.91
CA ALA A 457 31.27 20.13 14.44
C ALA A 457 32.25 21.13 13.83
N SER A 458 32.25 22.37 14.33
CA SER A 458 33.15 23.44 13.87
C SER A 458 34.61 23.14 14.17
N ARG A 459 34.90 22.51 15.32
CA ARG A 459 36.26 22.06 15.66
C ARG A 459 36.71 20.93 14.75
N ALA A 460 35.84 19.95 14.48
CA ALA A 460 36.13 18.85 13.56
C ALA A 460 36.41 19.37 12.13
N LEU A 461 35.62 20.31 11.64
CA LEU A 461 35.81 20.90 10.31
C LEU A 461 37.14 21.68 10.20
N LYS A 462 37.54 22.39 11.26
CA LYS A 462 38.85 23.09 11.33
C LYS A 462 40.03 22.12 11.39
N ASN A 463 39.85 20.98 12.05
CA ASN A 463 40.86 19.96 12.24
C ASN A 463 40.72 18.79 11.25
N LYS A 464 40.03 19.00 10.11
CA LYS A 464 39.85 17.94 9.12
C LYS A 464 41.20 17.43 8.64
N ASN A 465 41.30 16.13 8.41
CA ASN A 465 42.50 15.56 7.85
C ASN A 465 42.66 15.97 6.36
N ASN A 466 43.87 15.86 5.82
CA ASN A 466 44.16 16.16 4.42
C ASN A 466 43.87 14.98 3.49
N ALA A 467 42.92 14.11 3.85
CA ALA A 467 42.52 13.03 2.96
C ALA A 467 41.83 13.60 1.72
N PRO A 468 42.05 13.04 0.52
CA PRO A 468 41.59 13.63 -0.73
C PRO A 468 40.06 13.77 -0.80
N TYR A 469 39.33 12.80 -0.24
CA TYR A 469 37.85 12.85 -0.16
C TYR A 469 37.31 13.93 0.79
N ASN A 470 38.15 14.61 1.59
CA ASN A 470 37.76 15.68 2.50
C ASN A 470 38.04 17.09 1.95
N SER A 471 38.59 17.21 0.73
CA SER A 471 38.98 18.50 0.14
C SER A 471 37.81 19.49 0.10
N LYS A 472 36.61 19.03 -0.27
CA LYS A 472 35.37 19.84 -0.34
C LYS A 472 34.41 19.65 0.84
N MET A 473 34.90 19.11 1.97
CA MET A 473 34.08 18.90 3.16
C MET A 473 33.41 20.20 3.63
N SER A 474 32.12 20.10 3.92
CA SER A 474 31.23 21.15 4.41
C SER A 474 30.39 20.64 5.59
N MET A 475 29.64 21.54 6.22
CA MET A 475 28.77 21.20 7.34
C MET A 475 27.31 21.44 6.96
N VAL A 476 26.46 20.44 7.21
CA VAL A 476 25.01 20.53 6.99
C VAL A 476 24.30 20.29 8.32
N ARG A 477 23.34 21.16 8.68
CA ARG A 477 22.49 21.01 9.85
C ARG A 477 21.16 20.38 9.44
N ILE A 478 20.78 19.29 10.09
CA ILE A 478 19.45 18.69 9.98
C ILE A 478 18.58 19.14 11.16
N GLU A 479 17.37 19.61 10.85
CA GLU A 479 16.32 19.98 11.80
C GLU A 479 15.05 19.16 11.51
N ASN A 480 14.83 18.08 12.27
CA ASN A 480 13.66 17.22 12.21
C ASN A 480 12.65 17.48 13.32
#